data_AF-A0A378XGZ9-F1
#
_entry.id   AF-A0A378XGZ9-F1
#
_cell.length_a   1.000
_cell.length_b   1.000
_cell.length_c   1.000
_cell.angle_alpha   90.00
_cell.angle_beta   90.00
_cell.angle_gamma   90.00
#
_symmetry.space_group_name_H-M   'P 1'
#
loop_
_entity.id
_entity.type
_entity.pdbx_description
1 polymer ?
#
loop_
_entity_poly.entity_id
_entity_poly.type
_entity_poly.pdbx_seq_one_letter_code
_entity_poly.pdbx_strand_id
1 'polypeptide(L)'
;MPCCQAEVAAHLRQNKNAAIREKSLSEIWRHPIHTREFGSHITNVLRCLQLEARGYQVTVTELVGWEHSMKNELIIARKVAKFKKSARERQLEIMQELGLEGMTARFAY
;
A
#
# COMPACT_ATOMS: atom_id res chain seq x y z
N MET A 1 17.20 -8.05 -0.70
CA MET A 1 16.25 -8.43 0.39
C MET A 1 14.83 -8.17 -0.09
N PRO A 2 13.97 -9.20 -0.24
CA PRO A 2 12.57 -9.00 -0.63
C PRO A 2 11.77 -8.46 0.56
N CYS A 3 11.25 -7.24 0.43
CA CYS A 3 10.32 -6.64 1.39
C CYS A 3 9.02 -6.27 0.66
N CYS A 4 7.92 -6.13 1.41
CA CYS A 4 6.60 -5.79 0.85
C CYS A 4 6.65 -4.61 -0.13
N GLN A 5 7.40 -3.58 0.22
CA GLN A 5 7.52 -2.36 -0.56
C GLN A 5 8.28 -2.60 -1.87
N ALA A 6 9.36 -3.38 -1.83
CA ALA A 6 10.14 -3.73 -3.02
C ALA A 6 9.33 -4.60 -3.99
N GLU A 7 8.53 -5.52 -3.46
CA GLU A 7 7.68 -6.39 -4.27
C GLU A 7 6.50 -5.63 -4.88
N VAL A 8 5.85 -4.71 -4.14
CA VAL A 8 4.82 -3.81 -4.69
C VAL A 8 5.42 -2.93 -5.79
N ALA A 9 6.57 -2.31 -5.54
CA ALA A 9 7.25 -1.48 -6.54
C ALA A 9 7.63 -2.30 -7.79
N ALA A 10 8.07 -3.54 -7.63
CA ALA A 10 8.36 -4.43 -8.76
C ALA A 10 7.09 -4.77 -9.55
N HIS A 11 5.98 -5.10 -8.87
CA HIS A 11 4.71 -5.41 -9.52
C HIS A 11 4.15 -4.21 -10.29
N LEU A 12 4.20 -3.01 -9.72
CA LEU A 12 3.80 -1.76 -10.39
C LEU A 12 4.65 -1.47 -11.64
N ARG A 13 5.95 -1.76 -11.59
CA ARG A 13 6.84 -1.59 -12.77
C ARG A 13 6.51 -2.61 -13.87
N GLN A 14 6.25 -3.86 -13.51
CA GLN A 14 5.96 -4.94 -14.47
C GLN A 14 4.62 -4.73 -15.17
N ASN A 15 3.59 -4.32 -14.42
CA ASN A 15 2.24 -4.11 -14.95
C ASN A 15 2.00 -2.69 -15.48
N LYS A 16 3.05 -1.87 -15.53
CA LYS A 16 2.99 -0.46 -15.97
C LYS A 16 2.33 -0.33 -17.35
N ASN A 17 2.66 -1.21 -18.31
CA ASN A 17 2.13 -1.13 -19.67
C ASN A 17 0.62 -1.46 -19.76
N ALA A 18 0.09 -2.25 -18.83
CA ALA A 18 -1.36 -2.49 -18.72
C ALA A 18 -2.08 -1.29 -18.08
N ALA A 19 -1.44 -0.60 -17.12
CA ALA A 19 -1.96 0.63 -16.52
C ALA A 19 -1.83 1.88 -17.42
N ILE A 20 -0.80 1.93 -18.29
CA ILE A 20 -0.52 3.04 -19.23
C ILE A 20 -1.62 3.18 -20.29
N ARG A 21 -2.29 2.10 -20.68
CA ARG A 21 -3.23 2.16 -21.80
C ARG A 21 -4.49 2.99 -21.52
N GLU A 22 -4.83 3.31 -20.26
CA GLU A 22 -6.10 4.02 -19.98
C GLU A 22 -6.12 5.04 -18.83
N LYS A 23 -5.10 5.19 -17.97
CA LYS A 23 -5.25 6.03 -16.74
C LYS A 23 -4.14 7.05 -16.51
N SER A 24 -4.53 8.32 -16.43
CA SER A 24 -3.69 9.47 -16.00
C SER A 24 -2.99 9.22 -14.65
N LEU A 25 -3.57 8.37 -13.80
CA LEU A 25 -2.98 7.94 -12.53
C LEU A 25 -1.62 7.26 -12.68
N SER A 26 -1.33 6.60 -13.81
CA SER A 26 -0.04 5.94 -14.05
C SER A 26 1.15 6.90 -14.09
N GLU A 27 0.90 8.20 -14.31
CA GLU A 27 1.94 9.24 -14.23
C GLU A 27 2.51 9.37 -12.80
N ILE A 28 1.72 9.05 -11.77
CA ILE A 28 2.13 9.13 -10.36
C ILE A 28 3.33 8.23 -10.08
N TRP A 29 3.44 7.07 -10.73
CA TRP A 29 4.56 6.13 -10.55
C TRP A 29 5.34 5.87 -11.85
N ARG A 30 5.37 6.84 -12.77
CA ARG A 30 6.04 6.70 -14.08
C ARG A 30 7.56 6.55 -13.97
N HIS A 31 8.20 7.28 -13.07
CA HIS A 31 9.64 7.27 -12.89
C HIS A 31 10.07 6.29 -11.78
N PRO A 32 11.26 5.66 -11.87
CA PRO A 32 11.66 4.62 -10.92
C PRO A 32 11.65 5.04 -9.45
N ILE A 33 12.01 6.29 -9.17
CA ILE A 33 11.94 6.87 -7.83
C ILE A 33 10.50 6.99 -7.35
N HIS A 34 9.59 7.52 -8.17
CA HIS A 34 8.18 7.62 -7.81
C HIS A 34 7.53 6.25 -7.64
N THR A 35 7.88 5.24 -8.46
CA THR A 35 7.37 3.88 -8.24
C THR A 35 7.83 3.30 -6.90
N ARG A 36 9.05 3.63 -6.48
CA ARG A 36 9.58 3.18 -5.19
C ARG A 36 8.83 3.85 -4.04
N GLU A 37 8.70 5.17 -4.07
CA GLU A 37 8.03 5.93 -3.00
C GLU A 37 6.52 5.63 -2.95
N PHE A 38 5.84 5.61 -4.09
CA PHE A 38 4.43 5.26 -4.16
C PHE A 38 4.18 3.80 -3.74
N GLY A 39 5.01 2.86 -4.19
CA GLY A 39 4.93 1.46 -3.75
C GLY A 39 5.14 1.32 -2.23
N SER A 40 6.02 2.13 -1.64
CA SER A 40 6.21 2.20 -0.19
C SER A 40 4.94 2.67 0.53
N HIS A 41 4.36 3.78 0.09
CA HIS A 41 3.16 4.36 0.69
C HIS A 41 1.94 3.43 0.54
N ILE A 42 1.67 2.90 -0.66
CA ILE A 42 0.55 1.98 -0.89
C ILE A 42 0.68 0.70 -0.07
N THR A 43 1.90 0.19 0.13
CA THR A 43 2.11 -0.96 1.02
C THR A 43 1.61 -0.67 2.44
N ASN A 44 1.85 0.54 2.95
CA ASN A 44 1.41 0.94 4.29
C ASN A 44 -0.11 1.14 4.35
N VAL A 45 -0.72 1.76 3.33
CA VAL A 45 -2.18 1.86 3.21
C VAL A 45 -2.82 0.47 3.23
N LEU A 46 -2.30 -0.48 2.45
CA LEU A 46 -2.81 -1.86 2.41
C LEU A 46 -2.65 -2.57 3.75
N ARG A 47 -1.55 -2.35 4.48
CA ARG A 47 -1.36 -2.87 5.85
C ARG A 47 -2.37 -2.28 6.83
N CYS A 48 -2.63 -0.97 6.75
CA CYS A 48 -3.64 -0.31 7.58
C CYS A 48 -5.03 -0.90 7.34
N LEU A 49 -5.45 -1.01 6.08
CA LEU A 49 -6.73 -1.62 5.73
C LEU A 49 -6.83 -3.08 6.18
N GLN A 50 -5.74 -3.84 6.08
CA GLN A 50 -5.68 -5.22 6.58
C GLN A 50 -5.90 -5.31 8.10
N LEU A 51 -5.26 -4.41 8.86
CA LEU A 51 -5.42 -4.32 10.32
C LEU A 51 -6.85 -3.89 10.68
N GLU A 52 -7.40 -2.88 10.02
CA GLU A 52 -8.78 -2.45 10.21
C GLU A 52 -9.79 -3.56 9.91
N ALA A 53 -9.59 -4.29 8.80
CA ALA A 53 -10.42 -5.43 8.43
C ALA A 53 -10.44 -6.49 9.54
N ARG A 54 -9.29 -6.71 10.20
CA ARG A 54 -9.12 -7.62 11.36
C ARG A 54 -9.59 -7.03 12.69
N GLY A 55 -10.24 -5.86 12.69
CA GLY A 55 -10.82 -5.25 13.89
C GLY A 55 -9.83 -4.55 14.81
N TYR A 56 -8.79 -3.97 14.22
CA TYR A 56 -7.93 -3.00 14.89
C TYR A 56 -8.42 -1.58 14.60
N GLN A 57 -8.28 -0.70 15.60
CA GLN A 57 -8.22 0.73 15.40
C GLN A 57 -6.78 1.07 15.00
N VAL A 58 -6.61 1.78 13.89
CA VAL A 58 -5.29 2.11 13.34
C VAL A 58 -5.07 3.61 13.37
N THR A 59 -3.86 4.03 13.74
CA THR A 59 -3.39 5.41 13.65
C THR A 59 -2.05 5.40 12.91
N VAL A 60 -1.92 6.27 11.92
CA VAL A 60 -0.67 6.43 11.15
C VAL A 60 -0.12 7.81 11.46
N THR A 61 1.16 7.87 11.81
CA THR A 61 1.85 9.13 12.11
C THR A 61 3.25 9.13 11.47
N GLU A 62 3.84 10.31 11.34
CA GLU A 62 5.19 10.45 10.80
C GLU A 62 6.22 9.99 11.84
N LEU A 63 7.07 9.04 11.46
CA LEU A 63 8.28 8.73 12.20
C LEU A 63 9.39 9.67 11.72
N VAL A 64 9.58 10.75 12.48
CA VAL A 64 10.65 11.72 12.24
C VAL A 64 11.96 11.10 12.74
N GLY A 65 12.87 10.76 11.81
CA GLY A 65 14.26 10.50 12.14
C GLY A 65 15.03 11.81 12.34
N TRP A 66 16.31 11.72 12.74
CA TRP A 66 17.20 12.90 12.78
C TRP A 66 17.15 13.66 11.44
N GLU A 67 17.14 15.00 11.52
CA GLU A 67 16.91 16.11 10.56
C GLU A 67 16.97 15.87 9.02
N HIS A 68 17.57 14.80 8.52
CA HIS A 68 17.83 14.55 7.10
C HIS A 68 17.43 13.15 6.58
N SER A 69 16.76 12.33 7.38
CA SER A 69 16.27 11.02 6.90
C SER A 69 14.95 11.16 6.13
N MET A 70 14.73 10.31 5.12
CA MET A 70 13.42 10.25 4.46
C MET A 70 12.33 9.93 5.50
N LYS A 71 11.23 10.67 5.41
CA LYS A 71 10.07 10.54 6.29
C LYS A 71 9.52 9.12 6.20
N ASN A 72 9.38 8.46 7.35
CA ASN A 72 8.76 7.13 7.44
C ASN A 72 7.39 7.24 8.11
N GLU A 73 6.54 6.23 7.93
CA GLU A 73 5.25 6.14 8.60
C GLU A 73 5.34 5.14 9.77
N LEU A 74 4.87 5.53 10.94
CA LEU A 74 4.62 4.67 12.08
C LEU A 74 3.14 4.28 12.11
N ILE A 75 2.87 2.98 11.97
CA ILE A 75 1.53 2.41 12.06
C ILE A 75 1.32 1.85 13.47
N ILE A 76 0.39 2.44 14.22
CA ILE A 76 0.00 2.00 15.56
C ILE A 76 -1.38 1.33 15.46
N ALA A 77 -1.51 0.12 16.00
CA ALA A 77 -2.75 -0.66 15.94
C ALA A 77 -3.20 -1.14 17.32
N ARG A 78 -4.45 -0.85 17.70
CA ARG A 78 -5.07 -1.32 18.95
C ARG A 78 -6.23 -2.25 18.63
N LYS A 79 -6.27 -3.45 19.23
CA LYS A 79 -7.37 -4.40 19.02
C LYS A 79 -8.65 -3.90 19.70
N VAL A 80 -9.74 -3.81 18.95
CA VAL A 80 -11.06 -3.33 19.44
C VAL A 80 -12.22 -4.29 19.09
N ALA A 81 -11.87 -5.51 18.68
CA ALA A 81 -12.73 -6.71 18.58
C ALA A 81 -13.79 -6.78 17.46
N LYS A 82 -14.09 -5.72 16.70
CA LYS A 82 -15.04 -5.81 15.57
C LYS A 82 -14.36 -5.77 14.20
N PHE A 83 -14.46 -6.86 13.44
CA PHE A 83 -14.06 -6.91 12.03
C PHE A 83 -14.79 -5.84 11.22
N LYS A 84 -14.06 -5.11 10.38
CA LYS A 84 -14.65 -4.09 9.48
C LYS A 84 -14.69 -4.61 8.06
N LYS A 85 -15.86 -5.12 7.64
CA LYS A 85 -16.07 -5.61 6.27
C LYS A 85 -15.73 -4.54 5.22
N SER A 86 -16.13 -3.30 5.45
CA SER A 86 -15.85 -2.16 4.57
C SER A 86 -14.36 -1.83 4.42
N ALA A 87 -13.51 -2.18 5.39
CA ALA A 87 -12.06 -2.03 5.24
C ALA A 87 -11.49 -3.09 4.29
N ARG A 88 -12.04 -4.31 4.32
CA ARG A 88 -11.65 -5.37 3.38
C ARG A 88 -12.12 -5.07 1.96
N GLU A 89 -13.35 -4.60 1.79
CA GLU A 89 -13.89 -4.22 0.47
C GLU A 89 -13.01 -3.14 -0.17
N ARG A 90 -12.74 -2.04 0.55
CA ARG A 90 -11.82 -0.97 0.09
C ARG A 90 -10.41 -1.48 -0.20
N GLN A 91 -9.93 -2.47 0.56
CA GLN A 91 -8.62 -3.08 0.31
C GLN A 91 -8.58 -3.81 -1.03
N LEU A 92 -9.62 -4.56 -1.37
CA LEU A 92 -9.69 -5.27 -2.64
C LEU A 92 -9.88 -4.30 -3.81
N GLU A 93 -10.72 -3.28 -3.66
CA GLU A 93 -10.95 -2.24 -4.66
C GLU A 93 -9.65 -1.52 -5.04
N ILE A 94 -8.89 -1.01 -4.06
CA ILE A 94 -7.64 -0.30 -4.36
C ILE A 94 -6.58 -1.22 -4.99
N MET A 95 -6.57 -2.51 -4.62
CA MET A 95 -5.67 -3.48 -5.25
C MET A 95 -6.05 -3.69 -6.72
N GLN A 96 -7.34 -3.76 -7.04
CA GLN A 96 -7.82 -3.87 -8.42
C GLN A 96 -7.52 -2.59 -9.22
N GLU A 97 -7.82 -1.42 -8.67
CA GLU A 97 -7.62 -0.14 -9.37
C GLU A 97 -6.17 0.12 -9.73
N LEU A 98 -5.23 -0.34 -8.90
CA LEU A 98 -3.78 -0.19 -9.08
C LEU A 98 -3.12 -1.39 -9.80
N GLY A 99 -3.88 -2.41 -10.21
CA GLY A 99 -3.34 -3.59 -10.88
C GLY A 99 -2.41 -4.43 -9.99
N LEU A 100 -2.78 -4.59 -8.71
CA LEU A 100 -2.05 -5.32 -7.66
C LEU A 100 -2.73 -6.64 -7.29
N GLU A 101 -3.64 -7.16 -8.10
CA GLU A 101 -4.41 -8.38 -7.81
C GLU A 101 -3.51 -9.60 -7.63
N GLY A 102 -2.38 -9.66 -8.34
CA GLY A 102 -1.36 -10.69 -8.16
C GLY A 102 -0.71 -10.71 -6.77
N MET A 103 -0.92 -9.66 -5.96
CA MET A 103 -0.41 -9.55 -4.59
C MET A 103 -1.49 -9.82 -3.53
N THR A 104 -2.69 -10.24 -3.92
CA THR A 104 -3.84 -10.46 -3.01
C THR A 104 -3.44 -11.34 -1.84
N ALA A 105 -2.82 -12.50 -2.05
CA ALA A 105 -2.42 -13.42 -0.97
C ALA A 105 -1.57 -12.79 0.15
N ARG A 106 -0.88 -11.68 -0.14
CA ARG A 106 -0.05 -10.99 0.85
C ARG A 106 -0.83 -10.01 1.73
N PHE A 107 -1.77 -9.28 1.13
CA PHE A 107 -2.48 -8.19 1.81
C PHE A 107 -3.91 -8.57 2.17
N ALA A 108 -4.52 -9.44 1.37
CA ALA A 108 -5.89 -9.90 1.45
C ALA A 108 -5.90 -11.43 1.67
N TYR A 109 -6.22 -11.83 2.90
CA TYR A 109 -6.40 -13.22 3.35
C TYR A 109 -7.78 -13.78 3.01
#